data_AF-A0A173MGS9-F1
#
_entry.id   AF-A0A173MGS9-F1
#
_cell.length_a   1.000
_cell.length_b   1.000
_cell.length_c   1.000
_cell.angle_alpha   90.00
_cell.angle_beta   90.00
_cell.angle_gamma   90.00
#
_symmetry.space_group_name_H-M   'P 1'
#
loop_
_entity.id
_entity.type
_entity.pdbx_description
1 polymer ?
#
loop_
_entity_poly.entity_id
_entity_poly.type
_entity_poly.pdbx_seq_one_letter_code
_entity_poly.pdbx_strand_id
1 'polypeptide(L)'
;MKNKFLKLTGVAAMALMVFAACSKKDASNPSLTVNGTVAYVGIDSIVNGAFTTPLADAGGSTGNWGTVSYDLFKPGVAGTGDTTHLIFDGAWCGDVSPGSGRNLGYVDVSGTTLAAISLTTIGGAILNPASKLGYNSGSAGWYGYDLSTHQVAPVSGRYVILYNGASLAASSVIYVLQITTITYTETPTGSGLYKGNVSFKYKRLK
;
A
#
# COMPACT_ATOMS: atom_id res chain seq x y z
N MET A 1 69.82 55.23 19.71
CA MET A 1 69.71 55.12 21.18
C MET A 1 68.37 54.49 21.53
N LYS A 2 68.40 53.47 22.39
CA LYS A 2 67.32 52.90 23.23
C LYS A 2 66.18 52.09 22.56
N ASN A 3 66.34 50.78 22.67
CA ASN A 3 65.31 49.74 22.81
C ASN A 3 64.20 50.14 23.80
N LYS A 4 62.99 49.56 23.67
CA LYS A 4 62.40 48.59 24.62
C LYS A 4 60.94 48.20 24.29
N PHE A 5 60.66 46.89 24.38
CA PHE A 5 59.43 46.17 24.80
C PHE A 5 58.09 46.49 24.10
N LEU A 6 57.47 45.59 23.32
CA LEU A 6 56.90 44.25 23.55
C LEU A 6 55.52 44.22 24.29
N LYS A 7 54.52 43.73 23.53
CA LYS A 7 53.21 43.12 23.88
C LYS A 7 52.07 44.04 24.33
N LEU A 8 51.00 44.07 23.53
CA LEU A 8 49.71 43.53 23.98
C LEU A 8 48.86 43.04 22.80
N THR A 9 48.27 41.87 23.03
CA THR A 9 47.34 41.08 22.23
C THR A 9 45.94 41.70 22.10
N GLY A 10 45.28 41.52 20.95
CA GLY A 10 43.82 41.69 20.83
C GLY A 10 43.28 41.90 19.42
N VAL A 11 43.03 40.81 18.67
CA VAL A 11 41.76 40.43 17.97
C VAL A 11 40.91 41.59 17.39
N ALA A 12 40.39 41.61 16.16
CA ALA A 12 40.35 40.79 14.95
C ALA A 12 39.74 41.67 13.85
N ALA A 13 39.94 41.34 12.57
CA ALA A 13 38.86 41.32 11.57
C ALA A 13 39.36 40.92 10.18
N MET A 14 38.76 39.84 9.67
CA MET A 14 38.41 39.52 8.29
C MET A 14 39.48 39.65 7.20
N ALA A 15 40.17 38.53 6.94
CA ALA A 15 40.73 38.25 5.63
C ALA A 15 39.63 37.66 4.73
N LEU A 16 39.28 38.40 3.66
CA LEU A 16 38.67 37.83 2.47
C LEU A 16 39.70 36.90 1.82
N MET A 17 39.40 35.61 1.73
CA MET A 17 40.15 34.71 0.84
C MET A 17 39.18 34.03 -0.12
N VAL A 18 39.34 34.40 -1.39
CA VAL A 18 38.81 33.71 -2.55
C VAL A 18 39.56 32.39 -2.66
N PHE A 19 38.88 31.27 -2.39
CA PHE A 19 39.40 29.95 -2.75
C PHE A 19 38.64 29.42 -3.96
N ALA A 20 39.37 29.33 -5.07
CA ALA A 20 39.03 28.44 -6.16
C ALA A 20 38.95 27.00 -5.62
N ALA A 21 37.74 26.47 -5.48
CA ALA A 21 37.51 25.07 -5.17
C ALA A 21 37.73 24.25 -6.45
N CYS A 22 38.89 23.59 -6.51
CA CYS A 22 39.15 22.53 -7.46
C CYS A 22 38.35 21.29 -7.04
N SER A 23 37.65 20.72 -8.01
CA SER A 23 36.66 19.65 -7.95
C SER A 23 37.09 18.41 -7.16
N LYS A 24 36.34 18.11 -6.10
CA LYS A 24 36.29 16.75 -5.53
C LYS A 24 35.32 15.95 -6.40
N LYS A 25 35.79 14.91 -7.07
CA LYS A 25 34.91 13.89 -7.67
C LYS A 25 34.00 13.38 -6.56
N ASP A 26 32.70 13.64 -6.68
CA ASP A 26 31.71 12.95 -5.86
C ASP A 26 31.89 11.46 -6.12
N ALA A 27 32.30 10.74 -5.07
CA ALA A 27 32.11 9.31 -5.02
C ALA A 27 30.59 9.11 -5.11
N SER A 28 30.12 8.76 -6.30
CA SER A 28 28.80 8.19 -6.49
C SER A 28 28.68 7.07 -5.46
N ASN A 29 27.89 7.30 -4.40
CA ASN A 29 27.47 6.23 -3.51
C ASN A 29 26.96 5.11 -4.43
N PRO A 30 27.55 3.91 -4.42
CA PRO A 30 26.91 2.81 -5.09
C PRO A 30 25.55 2.67 -4.41
N SER A 31 24.48 2.94 -5.17
CA SER A 31 23.15 2.52 -4.80
C SER A 31 23.26 1.05 -4.46
N LEU A 32 23.14 0.71 -3.17
CA LEU A 32 22.86 -0.64 -2.75
C LEU A 32 21.48 -0.96 -3.30
N THR A 33 21.42 -1.36 -4.56
CA THR A 33 20.27 -2.04 -5.10
C THR A 33 20.24 -3.36 -4.36
N VAL A 34 19.49 -3.41 -3.26
CA VAL A 34 19.09 -4.66 -2.65
C VAL A 34 18.39 -5.39 -3.78
N ASN A 35 19.07 -6.39 -4.34
CA ASN A 35 18.48 -7.35 -5.26
C ASN A 35 17.55 -8.22 -4.40
N GLY A 36 16.47 -7.58 -3.95
CA GLY A 36 15.57 -8.08 -2.93
C GLY A 36 14.86 -9.27 -3.54
N THR A 37 15.33 -10.46 -3.18
CA THR A 37 14.49 -11.64 -3.29
C THR A 37 13.24 -11.33 -2.49
N VAL A 38 12.14 -11.02 -3.18
CA VAL A 38 10.87 -10.72 -2.52
C VAL A 38 10.50 -11.98 -1.74
N ALA A 39 10.54 -11.89 -0.41
CA ALA A 39 10.25 -13.03 0.44
C ALA A 39 8.79 -13.41 0.25
N TYR A 40 8.55 -14.71 0.01
CA TYR A 40 7.22 -15.26 -0.11
C TYR A 40 6.42 -15.08 1.18
N VAL A 41 5.11 -14.85 1.05
CA VAL A 41 4.22 -14.78 2.21
C VAL A 41 4.02 -16.17 2.83
N GLY A 42 4.49 -16.33 4.06
CA GLY A 42 4.26 -17.51 4.88
C GLY A 42 2.79 -17.66 5.29
N ILE A 43 2.38 -18.89 5.59
CA ILE A 43 1.08 -19.14 6.19
C ILE A 43 1.00 -18.44 7.56
N ASP A 44 -0.18 -17.95 7.90
CA ASP A 44 -0.52 -17.15 9.08
C ASP A 44 0.23 -15.82 9.23
N SER A 45 1.04 -15.45 8.25
CA SER A 45 1.75 -14.17 8.24
C SER A 45 0.80 -13.05 7.81
N ILE A 46 0.81 -11.94 8.58
CA ILE A 46 0.12 -10.70 8.20
C ILE A 46 1.09 -9.83 7.43
N VAL A 47 0.66 -9.37 6.26
CA VAL A 47 1.44 -8.49 5.39
C VAL A 47 0.64 -7.21 5.13
N ASN A 48 1.35 -6.09 5.04
CA ASN A 48 0.78 -4.82 4.58
C ASN A 48 0.98 -4.73 3.06
N GLY A 49 -0.12 -4.64 2.31
CA GLY A 49 -0.10 -4.31 0.90
C GLY A 49 -0.36 -2.83 0.69
N ALA A 50 0.39 -2.22 -0.23
CA ALA A 50 0.19 -0.83 -0.59
C ALA A 50 0.61 -0.55 -2.04
N PHE A 51 -0.07 0.38 -2.69
CA PHE A 51 0.29 0.86 -4.02
C PHE A 51 -0.30 2.26 -4.27
N THR A 52 0.28 2.95 -5.24
CA THR A 52 -0.27 4.18 -5.81
C THR A 52 -0.90 3.86 -7.15
N THR A 53 -2.05 4.47 -7.44
CA THR A 53 -2.76 4.24 -8.70
C THR A 53 -1.94 4.70 -9.92
N PRO A 54 -2.03 4.01 -11.06
CA PRO A 54 -1.24 4.32 -12.24
C PRO A 54 -1.66 5.65 -12.87
N LEU A 55 -2.96 5.97 -12.86
CA LEU A 55 -3.51 7.20 -13.43
C LEU A 55 -3.83 8.23 -12.34
N ALA A 56 -3.66 9.50 -12.70
CA ALA A 56 -4.21 10.62 -11.97
C ALA A 56 -5.55 11.01 -12.62
N ASP A 57 -6.59 11.21 -11.82
CA ASP A 57 -7.92 11.58 -12.32
C ASP A 57 -8.63 12.50 -11.31
N ALA A 58 -9.81 13.02 -11.67
CA ALA A 58 -10.65 13.77 -10.76
C ALA A 58 -10.90 12.99 -9.46
N GLY A 59 -10.86 13.71 -8.33
CA GLY A 59 -11.18 13.12 -7.03
C GLY A 59 -12.66 12.74 -6.93
N GLY A 60 -12.96 11.76 -6.08
CA GLY A 60 -14.34 11.33 -5.79
C GLY A 60 -14.81 10.12 -6.59
N SER A 61 -16.13 9.91 -6.60
CA SER A 61 -16.77 8.67 -7.05
C SER A 61 -16.81 8.43 -8.56
N THR A 62 -16.28 9.37 -9.35
CA THR A 62 -16.31 9.31 -10.83
C THR A 62 -14.94 9.14 -11.47
N GLY A 63 -13.85 9.17 -10.68
CA GLY A 63 -12.49 9.00 -11.19
C GLY A 63 -12.21 7.55 -11.62
N ASN A 64 -11.47 7.40 -12.70
CA ASN A 64 -10.88 6.14 -13.15
C ASN A 64 -9.35 6.20 -12.96
N TRP A 65 -8.88 5.63 -11.85
CA TRP A 65 -7.45 5.66 -11.52
C TRP A 65 -6.63 4.53 -12.15
N GLY A 66 -7.25 3.76 -13.03
CA GLY A 66 -6.65 2.63 -13.72
C GLY A 66 -6.51 1.40 -12.83
N THR A 67 -6.21 0.27 -13.48
CA THR A 67 -6.20 -1.04 -12.84
C THR A 67 -4.81 -1.37 -12.28
N VAL A 68 -4.77 -1.93 -11.06
CA VAL A 68 -3.56 -2.48 -10.45
C VAL A 68 -3.79 -3.96 -10.19
N SER A 69 -2.90 -4.81 -10.70
CA SER A 69 -2.82 -6.21 -10.29
C SER A 69 -1.83 -6.33 -9.14
N TYR A 70 -2.22 -6.97 -8.04
CA TYR A 70 -1.37 -7.14 -6.86
C TYR A 70 -1.12 -8.64 -6.61
N ASP A 71 0.15 -9.01 -6.46
CA ASP A 71 0.56 -10.36 -6.06
C ASP A 71 0.59 -10.44 -4.53
N LEU A 72 -0.28 -11.30 -3.96
CA LEU A 72 -0.35 -11.51 -2.51
C LEU A 72 0.68 -12.53 -2.03
N PHE A 73 1.21 -13.39 -2.89
CA PHE A 73 2.21 -14.40 -2.54
C PHE A 73 3.64 -13.82 -2.57
N LYS A 74 3.93 -12.98 -3.55
CA LYS A 74 5.13 -12.13 -3.63
C LYS A 74 4.68 -10.67 -3.52
N PRO A 75 4.58 -10.11 -2.30
CA PRO A 75 3.89 -8.85 -2.07
C PRO A 75 4.39 -7.73 -3.00
N GLY A 76 3.50 -7.23 -3.85
CA GLY A 76 3.80 -6.10 -4.74
C GLY A 76 2.83 -5.96 -5.90
N VAL A 77 2.99 -4.87 -6.66
CA VAL A 77 2.31 -4.72 -7.96
C VAL A 77 2.87 -5.78 -8.90
N ALA A 78 1.99 -6.63 -9.43
CA ALA A 78 2.32 -7.75 -10.29
C ALA A 78 2.92 -7.25 -11.62
N GLY A 79 4.08 -7.79 -11.99
CA GLY A 79 4.66 -7.65 -13.31
C GLY A 79 4.05 -8.61 -14.32
N THR A 80 4.51 -8.53 -15.57
CA THR A 80 4.12 -9.48 -16.62
C THR A 80 4.55 -10.91 -16.23
N GLY A 81 3.60 -11.82 -16.03
CA GLY A 81 3.87 -13.24 -15.70
C GLY A 81 3.76 -13.60 -14.21
N ASP A 82 3.50 -12.63 -13.33
CA ASP A 82 3.22 -12.91 -11.91
C ASP A 82 1.82 -13.51 -11.73
N THR A 83 1.65 -14.36 -10.70
CA THR A 83 0.34 -14.89 -10.35
C THR A 83 -0.50 -13.79 -9.72
N THR A 84 -1.32 -13.11 -10.53
CA THR A 84 -2.25 -12.10 -10.04
C THR A 84 -3.25 -12.72 -9.07
N HIS A 85 -3.28 -12.18 -7.85
CA HIS A 85 -4.21 -12.64 -6.83
C HIS A 85 -5.38 -11.67 -6.71
N LEU A 86 -5.09 -10.39 -6.52
CA LEU A 86 -6.09 -9.34 -6.33
C LEU A 86 -5.97 -8.31 -7.44
N ILE A 87 -7.10 -7.92 -8.03
CA ILE A 87 -7.17 -6.82 -8.98
C ILE A 87 -7.84 -5.65 -8.26
N PHE A 88 -7.24 -4.48 -8.32
CA PHE A 88 -7.84 -3.22 -7.96
C PHE A 88 -8.27 -2.51 -9.24
N ASP A 89 -9.56 -2.27 -9.41
CA ASP A 89 -10.11 -1.81 -10.70
C ASP A 89 -10.01 -0.30 -10.89
N GLY A 90 -9.53 0.46 -9.90
CA GLY A 90 -9.38 1.92 -9.99
C GLY A 90 -10.67 2.72 -10.01
N ALA A 91 -11.82 2.06 -10.07
CA ALA A 91 -13.15 2.66 -10.05
C ALA A 91 -13.63 2.89 -8.60
N TRP A 92 -14.39 3.97 -8.37
CA TRP A 92 -15.05 4.30 -7.09
C TRP A 92 -14.12 4.29 -5.87
N CYS A 93 -12.86 4.55 -6.14
CA CYS A 93 -11.79 4.70 -5.18
C CYS A 93 -11.25 3.45 -4.50
N GLY A 94 -11.83 2.28 -4.74
CA GLY A 94 -11.57 1.14 -3.85
C GLY A 94 -11.93 -0.23 -4.38
N ASP A 95 -12.46 -0.35 -5.58
CA ASP A 95 -13.03 -1.61 -6.03
C ASP A 95 -11.98 -2.70 -6.21
N VAL A 96 -12.25 -3.89 -5.67
CA VAL A 96 -11.43 -5.09 -5.87
C VAL A 96 -12.20 -6.20 -6.55
N SER A 97 -11.51 -6.94 -7.40
CA SER A 97 -11.98 -8.12 -8.12
C SER A 97 -10.92 -9.24 -8.06
N PRO A 98 -11.32 -10.52 -8.23
CA PRO A 98 -10.36 -11.62 -8.21
C PRO A 98 -9.52 -11.65 -9.49
N GLY A 99 -8.23 -11.99 -9.35
CA GLY A 99 -7.39 -12.37 -10.49
C GLY A 99 -7.87 -13.65 -11.17
N SER A 100 -7.33 -13.93 -12.37
CA SER A 100 -7.68 -15.16 -13.11
C SER A 100 -7.42 -16.43 -12.28
N GLY A 101 -8.38 -17.35 -12.29
CA GLY A 101 -8.32 -18.59 -11.50
C GLY A 101 -8.54 -18.40 -10.00
N ARG A 102 -8.91 -17.20 -9.56
CA ARG A 102 -9.31 -16.88 -8.19
C ARG A 102 -10.80 -16.59 -8.11
N ASN A 103 -11.32 -16.73 -6.90
CA ASN A 103 -12.65 -16.31 -6.50
C ASN A 103 -12.52 -15.27 -5.40
N LEU A 104 -13.52 -14.40 -5.31
CA LEU A 104 -13.64 -13.38 -4.30
C LEU A 104 -14.96 -13.59 -3.53
N GLY A 105 -14.94 -13.23 -2.27
CA GLY A 105 -16.14 -13.16 -1.44
C GLY A 105 -15.82 -12.47 -0.13
N TYR A 106 -16.75 -12.51 0.80
CA TYR A 106 -16.51 -12.05 2.15
C TYR A 106 -17.23 -12.93 3.18
N VAL A 107 -16.72 -12.89 4.41
CA VAL A 107 -17.38 -13.43 5.59
C VAL A 107 -17.54 -12.32 6.61
N ASP A 108 -18.63 -12.36 7.37
CA ASP A 108 -18.88 -11.46 8.48
C ASP A 108 -18.69 -12.25 9.79
N VAL A 109 -17.67 -11.88 10.56
CA VAL A 109 -17.26 -12.47 11.82
C VAL A 109 -17.01 -11.36 12.85
N SER A 110 -17.91 -11.24 13.83
CA SER A 110 -17.79 -10.23 14.88
C SER A 110 -16.73 -10.59 15.92
N GLY A 111 -16.27 -9.58 16.68
CA GLY A 111 -15.36 -9.77 17.83
C GLY A 111 -13.97 -10.33 17.51
N THR A 112 -13.61 -10.42 16.23
CA THR A 112 -12.34 -11.00 15.76
C THR A 112 -11.48 -9.90 15.11
N THR A 113 -10.17 -10.12 15.03
CA THR A 113 -9.22 -9.29 14.27
C THR A 113 -8.60 -10.10 13.14
N LEU A 114 -8.01 -9.43 12.14
CA LEU A 114 -7.27 -10.11 11.06
C LEU A 114 -6.16 -11.03 11.61
N ALA A 115 -5.55 -10.70 12.74
CA ALA A 115 -4.53 -11.56 13.34
C ALA A 115 -5.11 -12.87 13.86
N ALA A 116 -6.30 -12.81 14.46
CA ALA A 116 -6.99 -13.94 15.06
C ALA A 116 -7.84 -14.76 14.06
N ILE A 117 -8.10 -14.23 12.86
CA ILE A 117 -8.83 -14.98 11.82
C ILE A 117 -8.06 -16.27 11.47
N SER A 118 -8.76 -17.39 11.33
CA SER A 118 -8.21 -18.70 11.02
C SER A 118 -9.07 -19.45 10.01
N LEU A 119 -8.59 -20.60 9.51
CA LEU A 119 -9.40 -21.48 8.66
C LEU A 119 -10.68 -21.94 9.34
N THR A 120 -10.63 -22.25 10.64
CA THR A 120 -11.81 -22.64 11.42
C THR A 120 -12.79 -21.47 11.53
N THR A 121 -12.29 -20.25 11.74
CA THR A 121 -13.11 -19.04 11.83
C THR A 121 -13.90 -18.81 10.54
N ILE A 122 -13.23 -18.86 9.38
CA ILE A 122 -13.89 -18.62 8.09
C ILE A 122 -14.71 -19.83 7.62
N GLY A 123 -14.35 -21.05 8.02
CA GLY A 123 -15.06 -22.28 7.68
C GLY A 123 -16.38 -22.45 8.45
N GLY A 124 -16.51 -21.81 9.63
CA GLY A 124 -17.76 -21.74 10.38
C GLY A 124 -18.67 -20.58 10.00
N ALA A 125 -18.21 -19.65 9.17
CA ALA A 125 -18.96 -18.48 8.72
C ALA A 125 -19.63 -18.72 7.35
N ILE A 126 -20.68 -17.95 7.06
CA ILE A 126 -21.31 -17.95 5.74
C ILE A 126 -20.41 -17.17 4.78
N LEU A 127 -19.85 -17.86 3.78
CA LEU A 127 -19.16 -17.22 2.67
C LEU A 127 -20.18 -16.61 1.71
N ASN A 128 -20.03 -15.32 1.45
CA ASN A 128 -20.82 -14.57 0.46
C ASN A 128 -19.95 -14.33 -0.78
N PRO A 129 -20.17 -15.07 -1.89
CA PRO A 129 -19.39 -14.88 -3.11
C PRO A 129 -19.63 -13.51 -3.72
N ALA A 130 -18.60 -12.94 -4.34
CA ALA A 130 -18.68 -11.66 -5.05
C ALA A 130 -17.74 -11.68 -6.25
N SER A 131 -18.13 -11.07 -7.36
CA SER A 131 -17.22 -10.80 -8.49
C SER A 131 -16.44 -9.50 -8.29
N LYS A 132 -16.96 -8.61 -7.45
CA LYS A 132 -16.38 -7.31 -7.12
C LYS A 132 -16.84 -6.85 -5.74
N LEU A 133 -15.96 -6.19 -4.98
CA LEU A 133 -16.29 -5.53 -3.72
C LEU A 133 -15.73 -4.11 -3.73
N GLY A 134 -16.58 -3.14 -3.40
CA GLY A 134 -16.25 -1.72 -3.39
C GLY A 134 -16.70 -1.03 -2.10
N TYR A 135 -17.18 0.20 -2.24
CA TYR A 135 -17.78 0.95 -1.14
C TYR A 135 -19.04 0.23 -0.62
N ASN A 136 -19.14 0.05 0.70
CA ASN A 136 -20.27 -0.55 1.38
C ASN A 136 -21.43 0.46 1.50
N SER A 137 -22.12 0.72 0.39
CA SER A 137 -23.29 1.59 0.31
C SER A 137 -24.43 0.92 -0.46
N GLY A 138 -25.51 0.55 0.23
CA GLY A 138 -26.69 -0.10 -0.36
C GLY A 138 -26.46 -1.55 -0.83
N SER A 139 -25.24 -1.88 -1.24
CA SER A 139 -24.76 -3.24 -1.52
C SER A 139 -23.58 -3.57 -0.61
N ALA A 140 -23.33 -4.87 -0.42
CA ALA A 140 -22.20 -5.33 0.38
C ALA A 140 -20.87 -4.93 -0.28
N GLY A 141 -20.08 -4.14 0.45
CA GLY A 141 -18.73 -3.74 0.07
C GLY A 141 -17.68 -4.24 1.06
N TRP A 142 -16.42 -3.84 0.86
CA TRP A 142 -15.30 -4.20 1.74
C TRP A 142 -14.76 -3.03 2.56
N TYR A 143 -15.20 -1.80 2.28
CA TYR A 143 -14.88 -0.62 3.07
C TYR A 143 -16.08 0.29 3.29
N GLY A 144 -16.08 0.99 4.43
CA GLY A 144 -16.90 2.16 4.67
C GLY A 144 -16.18 3.43 4.24
N TYR A 145 -16.96 4.46 3.91
CA TYR A 145 -16.49 5.79 3.57
C TYR A 145 -17.29 6.81 4.36
N ASP A 146 -16.59 7.59 5.19
CA ASP A 146 -17.21 8.70 5.90
C ASP A 146 -17.20 9.94 4.99
N LEU A 147 -18.39 10.40 4.60
CA LEU A 147 -18.56 11.56 3.72
C LEU A 147 -18.15 12.89 4.38
N SER A 148 -18.11 12.96 5.71
CA SER A 148 -17.76 14.17 6.45
C SER A 148 -16.26 14.31 6.65
N THR A 149 -15.58 13.21 6.92
CA THR A 149 -14.12 13.19 7.15
C THR A 149 -13.33 12.72 5.92
N HIS A 150 -14.02 12.24 4.89
CA HIS A 150 -13.46 11.61 3.69
C HIS A 150 -12.50 10.44 4.01
N GLN A 151 -12.74 9.76 5.15
CA GLN A 151 -11.93 8.64 5.61
C GLN A 151 -12.51 7.30 5.17
N VAL A 152 -11.61 6.40 4.80
CA VAL A 152 -11.91 5.00 4.53
C VAL A 152 -11.58 4.16 5.75
N ALA A 153 -12.48 3.24 6.09
CA ALA A 153 -12.26 2.24 7.12
C ALA A 153 -12.75 0.87 6.65
N PRO A 154 -12.19 -0.25 7.16
CA PRO A 154 -12.76 -1.56 6.90
C PRO A 154 -14.19 -1.65 7.44
N VAL A 155 -15.04 -2.41 6.75
CA VAL A 155 -16.37 -2.74 7.29
C VAL A 155 -16.18 -3.60 8.55
N SER A 156 -16.75 -3.16 9.67
CA SER A 156 -16.55 -3.82 10.97
C SER A 156 -16.99 -5.29 10.92
N GLY A 157 -16.12 -6.19 11.35
CA GLY A 157 -16.36 -7.64 11.35
C GLY A 157 -16.33 -8.29 9.96
N ARG A 158 -16.15 -7.54 8.87
CA ARG A 158 -16.06 -8.10 7.53
C ARG A 158 -14.62 -8.43 7.15
N TYR A 159 -14.47 -9.58 6.53
CA TYR A 159 -13.20 -10.09 6.02
C TYR A 159 -13.38 -10.51 4.57
N VAL A 160 -12.63 -9.87 3.67
CA VAL A 160 -12.62 -10.25 2.26
C VAL A 160 -11.81 -11.53 2.12
N ILE A 161 -12.34 -12.50 1.39
CA ILE A 161 -11.71 -13.79 1.16
C ILE A 161 -11.37 -13.89 -0.31
N LEU A 162 -10.10 -14.09 -0.60
CA LEU A 162 -9.63 -14.45 -1.93
C LEU A 162 -9.14 -15.89 -1.89
N TYR A 163 -9.68 -16.74 -2.76
CA TYR A 163 -9.39 -18.17 -2.75
C TYR A 163 -9.37 -18.77 -4.17
N ASN A 164 -8.94 -20.01 -4.31
CA ASN A 164 -9.09 -20.78 -5.56
C ASN A 164 -9.97 -22.01 -5.39
N GLY A 165 -10.33 -22.65 -6.51
CA GLY A 165 -11.17 -23.85 -6.51
C GLY A 165 -12.64 -23.53 -6.24
N ALA A 166 -13.49 -24.56 -6.17
CA ALA A 166 -14.93 -24.38 -6.06
C ALA A 166 -15.41 -23.95 -4.65
N SER A 167 -14.59 -24.13 -3.61
CA SER A 167 -14.96 -23.83 -2.22
C SER A 167 -13.72 -23.60 -1.35
N LEU A 168 -13.89 -23.03 -0.15
CA LEU A 168 -12.79 -22.86 0.82
C LEU A 168 -12.18 -24.20 1.26
N ALA A 169 -12.99 -25.25 1.33
CA ALA A 169 -12.54 -26.59 1.69
C ALA A 169 -11.59 -27.16 0.62
N ALA A 170 -11.96 -27.03 -0.66
CA ALA A 170 -11.19 -27.50 -1.81
C ALA A 170 -10.01 -26.56 -2.19
N SER A 171 -9.96 -25.37 -1.60
CA SER A 171 -8.95 -24.37 -1.93
C SER A 171 -7.57 -24.75 -1.38
N SER A 172 -6.55 -24.55 -2.21
CA SER A 172 -5.13 -24.66 -1.86
C SER A 172 -4.46 -23.31 -1.59
N VAL A 173 -5.17 -22.21 -1.83
CA VAL A 173 -4.67 -20.85 -1.63
C VAL A 173 -5.81 -20.01 -1.05
N ILE A 174 -5.63 -19.49 0.16
CA ILE A 174 -6.63 -18.65 0.82
C ILE A 174 -5.93 -17.43 1.42
N TYR A 175 -6.41 -16.26 1.05
CA TYR A 175 -6.05 -14.98 1.67
C TYR A 175 -7.27 -14.36 2.32
N VAL A 176 -7.06 -13.75 3.47
CA VAL A 176 -8.03 -12.90 4.16
C VAL A 176 -7.52 -11.47 4.10
N LEU A 177 -8.35 -10.53 3.63
CA LEU A 177 -7.97 -9.15 3.40
C LEU A 177 -8.89 -8.18 4.15
N GLN A 178 -8.31 -7.05 4.56
CA GLN A 178 -9.04 -5.89 5.06
C GLN A 178 -8.38 -4.61 4.53
N ILE A 179 -9.18 -3.70 4.01
CA ILE A 179 -8.68 -2.37 3.67
C ILE A 179 -8.19 -1.67 4.94
N THR A 180 -7.21 -0.79 4.81
CA THR A 180 -6.75 0.06 5.90
C THR A 180 -7.03 1.51 5.57
N THR A 181 -6.60 1.99 4.41
CA THR A 181 -6.77 3.38 3.99
C THR A 181 -6.88 3.50 2.48
N ILE A 182 -7.62 4.51 2.02
CA ILE A 182 -7.47 5.11 0.69
C ILE A 182 -7.25 6.59 0.94
N THR A 183 -6.14 7.12 0.44
CA THR A 183 -5.81 8.55 0.52
C THR A 183 -5.52 9.09 -0.87
N TYR A 184 -5.55 10.41 -1.02
CA TYR A 184 -5.37 11.06 -2.31
C TYR A 184 -4.20 12.04 -2.25
N THR A 185 -3.41 12.06 -3.31
CA THR A 185 -2.35 13.04 -3.50
C THR A 185 -2.56 13.71 -4.85
N GLU A 186 -2.71 15.03 -4.85
CA GLU A 186 -2.84 15.79 -6.08
C GLU A 186 -1.58 15.61 -6.94
N THR A 187 -1.73 15.33 -8.24
CA THR A 187 -0.61 15.04 -9.13
C THR A 187 -0.94 15.44 -10.58
N PRO A 188 -0.23 16.43 -11.17
CA PRO A 188 0.71 17.35 -10.52
C PRO A 188 -0.03 18.36 -9.60
N THR A 189 0.69 18.97 -8.65
CA THR A 189 0.12 19.98 -7.74
C THR A 189 -0.51 21.14 -8.52
N GLY A 190 -1.73 21.54 -8.13
CA GLY A 190 -2.50 22.59 -8.79
C GLY A 190 -3.26 22.17 -10.05
N SER A 191 -3.32 20.87 -10.38
CA SER A 191 -4.04 20.36 -11.55
C SER A 191 -5.49 19.98 -11.29
N GLY A 192 -5.89 19.81 -10.03
CA GLY A 192 -7.18 19.22 -9.66
C GLY A 192 -7.29 17.71 -9.94
N LEU A 193 -6.22 17.06 -10.38
CA LEU A 193 -6.13 15.61 -10.58
C LEU A 193 -5.39 14.95 -9.42
N TYR A 194 -5.81 13.74 -9.05
CA TYR A 194 -5.31 13.02 -7.88
C TYR A 194 -4.91 11.60 -8.24
N LYS A 195 -3.84 11.12 -7.61
CA LYS A 195 -3.54 9.70 -7.49
C LYS A 195 -4.05 9.15 -6.17
N GLY A 196 -4.63 7.96 -6.20
CA GLY A 196 -5.01 7.22 -5.01
C GLY A 196 -3.81 6.47 -4.43
N ASN A 197 -3.64 6.50 -3.12
CA ASN A 197 -2.75 5.62 -2.38
C ASN A 197 -3.61 4.67 -1.57
N VAL A 198 -3.55 3.39 -1.92
CA VAL A 198 -4.35 2.33 -1.31
C VAL A 198 -3.44 1.55 -0.38
N SER A 199 -3.94 1.23 0.82
CA SER A 199 -3.26 0.33 1.74
C SER A 199 -4.26 -0.63 2.36
N PHE A 200 -3.84 -1.88 2.50
CA PHE A 200 -4.63 -2.97 3.04
C PHE A 200 -3.73 -3.92 3.80
N LYS A 201 -4.33 -4.73 4.67
CA LYS A 201 -3.65 -5.84 5.34
C LYS A 201 -4.24 -7.13 4.84
N TYR A 202 -3.40 -8.15 4.79
CA TYR A 202 -3.87 -9.48 4.47
C TYR A 202 -3.09 -10.55 5.21
N LYS A 203 -3.75 -11.70 5.40
CA LYS A 203 -3.20 -12.90 6.02
C LYS A 203 -3.37 -14.07 5.08
N ARG A 204 -2.30 -14.84 4.87
CA ARG A 204 -2.38 -16.10 4.11
C ARG A 204 -2.77 -17.23 5.05
N LEU A 205 -3.79 -18.01 4.69
CA LEU A 205 -4.24 -19.17 5.47
C LEU A 205 -3.96 -20.50 4.76
N LYS A 206 -3.79 -20.48 3.43
CA LYS A 206 -3.29 -21.60 2.61
C LYS A 206 -2.43 -21.07 1.48
#